data_AF-A0A7K8N5H0-F1
#
_entry.id   AF-A0A7K8N5H0-F1
#
_cell.length_a   1.000
_cell.length_b   1.000
_cell.length_c   1.000
_cell.angle_alpha   90.00
_cell.angle_beta   90.00
_cell.angle_gamma   90.00
#
_symmetry.space_group_name_H-M   'P 1'
#
loop_
_entity.id
_entity.type
_entity.pdbx_description
1 polymer ?
#
loop_
_entity_poly.entity_id
_entity_poly.type
_entity_poly.pdbx_seq_one_letter_code
_entity_poly.pdbx_strand_id
1 'polypeptide(L)'
;GEPGLLVVQVTKETPFSGYAGNKEISEKKLLRNVFVKGDVYFDTGDLLVMDQNDFLYFSDRVGDTFRWKGENVATIEVSEIIGMMDFVQEVNVYGVSV
;
A
#
# COMPACT_ATOMS: atom_id res chain seq x y z
N GLY A 1 -8.47 18.43 -6.06
CA GLY A 1 -7.86 18.52 -4.73
C GLY A 1 -6.39 18.20 -4.83
N GLU A 2 -5.70 18.11 -3.69
CA GLU A 2 -4.32 17.64 -3.62
C GLU A 2 -4.29 16.13 -3.31
N PRO A 3 -3.23 15.40 -3.73
CA PRO A 3 -3.06 13.99 -3.37
C PRO A 3 -2.92 13.81 -1.86
N GLY A 4 -3.68 12.85 -1.30
CA GLY A 4 -3.62 12.47 0.10
C GLY A 4 -3.62 10.95 0.27
N LEU A 5 -2.98 10.47 1.34
CA LEU A 5 -2.95 9.05 1.67
C LEU A 5 -4.32 8.58 2.16
N LEU A 6 -4.86 7.55 1.51
CA LEU A 6 -6.07 6.88 1.99
C LEU A 6 -5.71 6.04 3.22
N VAL A 7 -6.39 6.35 4.33
CA VAL A 7 -6.27 5.60 5.58
C VAL A 7 -7.66 5.13 6.01
N VAL A 8 -7.74 3.92 6.55
CA VAL A 8 -9.02 3.32 6.99
C VAL A 8 -8.98 3.14 8.50
N GLN A 9 -9.96 3.69 9.21
CA GLN A 9 -9.98 3.57 10.66
C GLN A 9 -10.14 2.11 11.09
N VAL A 10 -9.31 1.69 12.04
CA VAL A 10 -9.41 0.36 12.66
C VAL A 10 -10.38 0.47 13.82
N THR A 11 -11.55 -0.15 13.68
CA THR A 11 -12.60 -0.19 14.72
C THR A 11 -12.91 -1.63 15.11
N LYS A 12 -13.91 -1.82 15.99
CA LYS A 12 -14.39 -3.16 16.34
C LYS A 12 -15.15 -3.80 15.18
N GLU A 13 -15.81 -2.98 14.36
CA GLU A 13 -16.60 -3.38 13.20
C GLU A 13 -15.70 -3.65 11.99
N THR A 14 -14.61 -2.90 11.84
CA THR A 14 -13.58 -3.08 10.80
C THR A 14 -12.20 -3.33 11.43
N PRO A 15 -11.99 -4.49 12.07
CA PRO A 15 -10.73 -4.79 12.72
C PRO A 15 -9.65 -5.12 11.70
N PHE A 16 -8.40 -4.72 11.99
CA PHE A 16 -7.22 -5.22 11.30
C PHE A 16 -6.54 -6.26 12.19
N SER A 17 -6.64 -7.53 11.82
CA SER A 17 -6.03 -8.64 12.57
C SER A 17 -4.52 -8.78 12.39
N GLY A 18 -3.93 -8.01 11.48
CA GLY A 18 -2.54 -8.12 11.08
C GLY A 18 -2.31 -9.15 9.97
N TYR A 19 -1.07 -9.20 9.51
CA TYR A 19 -0.57 -10.21 8.58
C TYR A 19 -0.13 -11.47 9.32
N ALA A 20 -0.31 -12.62 8.68
CA ALA A 20 0.17 -13.89 9.22
C ALA A 20 1.70 -13.90 9.35
N GLY A 21 2.22 -14.48 10.43
CA GLY A 21 3.65 -14.71 10.66
C GLY A 21 4.44 -13.49 11.17
N ASN A 22 4.21 -12.28 10.64
CA ASN A 22 5.02 -11.11 10.97
C ASN A 22 4.22 -9.96 11.61
N LYS A 23 4.27 -9.90 12.94
CA LYS A 23 3.65 -8.84 13.73
C LYS A 23 4.30 -7.47 13.51
N GLU A 24 5.60 -7.41 13.22
CA GLU A 24 6.30 -6.15 13.00
C GLU A 24 5.82 -5.46 11.72
N ILE A 25 5.65 -6.22 10.63
CA ILE A 25 5.06 -5.72 9.38
C ILE A 25 3.62 -5.26 9.61
N SER A 26 2.87 -5.98 10.44
CA SER A 26 1.49 -5.61 10.80
C SER A 26 1.44 -4.28 11.53
N GLU A 27 2.29 -4.07 12.54
CA GLU A 27 2.35 -2.80 13.27
C GLU A 27 2.85 -1.65 12.39
N LYS A 28 3.75 -1.90 11.43
CA LYS A 28 4.18 -0.87 10.47
C LYS A 28 3.06 -0.33 9.58
N LYS A 29 1.97 -1.10 9.39
CA LYS A 29 0.78 -0.64 8.65
C LYS A 29 -0.21 0.16 9.51
N LEU A 30 0.02 0.28 10.81
CA LEU A 30 -0.87 0.98 11.72
C LEU A 30 -0.33 2.37 12.05
N LEU A 31 -1.10 3.38 11.69
CA LEU A 31 -0.91 4.77 12.11
C LEU A 31 -1.69 5.01 13.39
N ARG A 32 -1.10 5.69 14.38
CA ARG A 32 -1.70 5.90 15.72
C ARG A 32 -1.71 7.37 16.08
N ASN A 33 -2.76 7.81 16.76
CA ASN A 33 -2.95 9.21 17.16
C ASN A 33 -2.91 10.18 15.96
N VAL A 34 -3.57 9.79 14.86
CA VAL A 34 -3.58 10.52 13.58
C VAL A 34 -4.42 11.79 13.68
N PHE A 35 -5.67 11.69 14.13
CA PHE A 35 -6.55 12.85 14.29
C PHE A 35 -6.82 13.16 15.77
N VAL A 36 -6.96 12.13 16.60
CA VAL A 36 -7.17 12.24 18.05
C VAL A 36 -6.36 11.19 18.81
N LYS A 37 -5.98 11.49 20.05
CA LYS A 37 -5.22 10.54 20.88
C LYS A 37 -6.00 9.24 21.07
N GLY A 38 -5.37 8.12 20.73
CA GLY A 38 -5.91 6.77 20.86
C GLY A 38 -6.56 6.22 19.59
N ASP A 39 -6.75 7.02 18.54
CA ASP A 39 -7.21 6.48 17.26
C ASP A 39 -6.12 5.64 16.57
N VAL A 40 -6.57 4.72 15.72
CA VAL A 40 -5.71 3.84 14.94
C VAL A 40 -6.28 3.74 13.54
N TYR A 41 -5.42 3.89 12.54
CA TYR A 41 -5.77 3.78 11.14
C TYR A 41 -4.84 2.80 10.44
N PHE A 42 -5.39 2.04 9.50
CA PHE A 42 -4.64 1.21 8.57
C PHE A 42 -4.19 2.04 7.38
N ASP A 43 -2.90 2.01 7.10
CA ASP A 43 -2.28 2.60 5.93
C ASP A 43 -2.45 1.70 4.70
N THR A 44 -3.24 2.16 3.74
CA THR A 44 -3.49 1.42 2.49
C THR A 44 -2.33 1.50 1.49
N GLY A 45 -1.47 2.51 1.62
CA GLY A 45 -0.45 2.92 0.67
C GLY A 45 -0.97 3.68 -0.56
N ASP A 46 -2.28 3.81 -0.75
CA ASP A 46 -2.85 4.44 -1.95
C ASP A 46 -3.02 5.95 -1.76
N LEU A 47 -2.46 6.75 -2.68
CA LEU A 47 -2.69 8.19 -2.76
C LEU A 47 -3.92 8.46 -3.63
N LEU A 48 -4.89 9.18 -3.09
CA LEU A 48 -6.11 9.59 -3.78
C LEU A 48 -6.19 11.11 -3.90
N VAL A 49 -6.86 11.57 -4.95
CA VAL A 49 -7.23 12.97 -5.15
C VAL A 49 -8.75 13.07 -5.15
N MET A 50 -9.29 14.00 -4.36
CA MET A 50 -10.71 14.35 -4.39
C MET A 50 -10.94 15.55 -5.32
N ASP A 51 -11.92 15.47 -6.23
CA ASP A 51 -12.31 16.60 -7.07
C ASP A 51 -13.28 17.57 -6.34
N GLN A 52 -13.80 18.57 -7.05
CA GLN A 52 -14.73 19.56 -6.47
C GLN A 52 -16.15 19.01 -6.29
N ASN A 53 -16.45 17.83 -6.82
CA ASN A 53 -17.74 17.15 -6.74
C ASN A 53 -17.68 15.93 -5.79
N ASP A 54 -16.67 15.88 -4.92
CA ASP A 54 -16.41 14.81 -3.94
C ASP A 54 -16.12 13.42 -4.54
N PHE A 55 -15.75 13.33 -5.82
CA PHE A 55 -15.28 12.08 -6.41
C PHE A 55 -13.82 11.82 -6.07
N LEU A 56 -13.53 10.57 -5.70
CA LEU A 56 -12.18 10.10 -5.40
C LEU A 56 -11.55 9.43 -6.62
N TYR A 57 -10.34 9.86 -6.94
CA TYR A 57 -9.53 9.34 -8.04
C TYR A 57 -8.22 8.78 -7.52
N PHE A 58 -7.83 7.62 -8.04
CA PHE A 58 -6.51 7.05 -7.76
C PHE A 58 -5.42 7.92 -8.39
N SER A 59 -4.46 8.35 -7.59
CA SER A 59 -3.32 9.17 -8.02
C SER A 59 -2.07 8.32 -8.14
N ASP A 60 -1.67 7.63 -7.07
CA ASP A 60 -0.44 6.84 -7.03
C ASP A 60 -0.44 5.86 -5.84
N ARG A 61 0.64 5.09 -5.69
CA ARG A 61 0.90 4.23 -4.53
C ARG A 61 2.27 4.49 -3.91
N VAL A 62 2.30 4.55 -2.60
CA VAL A 62 3.52 4.70 -1.81
C VAL A 62 4.16 3.32 -1.57
N GLY A 63 5.44 3.19 -1.92
CA GLY A 63 6.26 1.99 -1.71
C GLY A 63 6.39 1.08 -2.94
N ASP A 64 7.02 -0.09 -2.75
CA ASP A 64 7.41 -1.02 -3.83
C ASP A 64 6.27 -1.95 -4.27
N THR A 65 5.04 -1.44 -4.33
CA THR A 65 3.89 -2.23 -4.81
C THR A 65 3.15 -1.44 -5.86
N PHE A 66 2.79 -2.10 -6.96
CA PHE A 66 2.08 -1.47 -8.07
C PHE A 66 0.74 -2.15 -8.30
N ARG A 67 -0.29 -1.39 -8.71
CA ARG A 67 -1.61 -1.96 -9.01
C ARG A 67 -1.75 -2.19 -10.51
N TRP A 68 -1.91 -3.44 -10.92
CA TRP A 68 -2.09 -3.79 -12.34
C TRP A 68 -3.44 -4.49 -12.53
N LYS A 69 -4.28 -3.94 -13.42
CA LYS A 69 -5.64 -4.46 -13.69
C LYS A 69 -6.50 -4.66 -12.42
N GLY A 70 -6.31 -3.82 -11.42
CA GLY A 70 -7.05 -3.88 -10.14
C GLY A 70 -6.36 -4.72 -9.04
N GLU A 71 -5.38 -5.53 -9.40
CA GLU A 71 -4.67 -6.43 -8.49
C GLU A 71 -3.43 -5.77 -7.89
N ASN A 72 -3.08 -6.16 -6.66
CA ASN A 72 -1.84 -5.74 -6.01
C ASN A 72 -0.68 -6.60 -6.51
N VAL A 73 0.36 -5.97 -7.05
CA VAL A 73 1.60 -6.63 -7.47
C VAL A 73 2.73 -6.20 -6.54
N ALA A 74 3.34 -7.15 -5.84
CA ALA A 74 4.55 -6.92 -5.07
C ALA A 74 5.76 -6.99 -6.01
N THR A 75 6.41 -5.85 -6.27
CA THR A 75 7.55 -5.81 -7.20
C THR A 75 8.74 -6.61 -6.66
N ILE A 76 8.85 -6.71 -5.33
CA ILE A 76 9.84 -7.54 -4.64
C ILE A 76 9.67 -9.01 -4.99
N GLU A 77 8.47 -9.60 -4.84
CA GLU A 77 8.24 -11.01 -5.17
C GLU A 77 8.56 -11.32 -6.64
N VAL A 78 8.20 -10.41 -7.55
CA VAL A 78 8.54 -10.55 -8.97
C VAL A 78 10.05 -10.51 -9.17
N SER A 79 10.75 -9.58 -8.50
CA SER A 79 12.21 -9.46 -8.59
C SER A 79 12.93 -10.68 -8.02
N GLU A 80 12.45 -11.24 -6.91
CA GLU A 80 12.99 -12.44 -6.27
C GLU A 80 12.88 -13.66 -7.18
N ILE A 81 11.71 -13.88 -7.80
CA ILE A 81 11.49 -15.02 -8.71
C ILE A 81 12.41 -14.93 -9.94
N ILE A 82 12.55 -13.74 -10.54
CA ILE A 82 13.42 -13.56 -11.71
C ILE A 82 14.90 -13.67 -11.29
N GLY A 83 15.24 -13.18 -10.10
CA GLY A 83 16.60 -13.25 -9.55
C GLY A 83 17.08 -14.67 -9.22
N MET A 84 16.19 -15.66 -9.17
CA MET A 84 16.56 -17.08 -9.03
C MET A 84 17.19 -17.68 -10.30
N MET A 85 17.21 -16.96 -11.43
CA MET A 85 17.81 -17.46 -12.67
C MET A 85 19.33 -17.26 -12.65
N ASP A 86 20.09 -18.35 -12.81
CA ASP A 86 21.56 -18.38 -12.71
C ASP A 86 22.31 -17.38 -13.61
N PHE A 87 21.67 -16.92 -14.69
CA PHE A 87 22.27 -15.99 -15.66
C PHE A 87 21.92 -14.52 -15.40
N VAL A 88 21.11 -14.22 -14.38
CA VAL A 88 20.68 -12.86 -14.03
C VAL A 88 21.47 -12.37 -12.82
N GLN A 89 22.19 -11.25 -12.96
CA GLN A 89 22.98 -10.68 -11.86
C GLN A 89 22.17 -9.78 -10.92
N GLU A 90 21.23 -9.01 -11.47
CA GLU A 90 20.41 -8.06 -10.71
C GLU A 90 19.06 -7.87 -11.41
N VAL A 91 18.00 -7.68 -10.62
CA VAL A 91 16.63 -7.45 -11.12
C VAL A 91 16.03 -6.23 -10.44
N ASN A 92 15.46 -5.34 -11.24
CA ASN A 92 14.65 -4.23 -10.79
C ASN A 92 13.29 -4.26 -11.48
N VAL A 93 12.20 -4.18 -10.72
CA VAL A 93 10.83 -4.26 -11.23
C VAL A 93 10.10 -2.96 -10.87
N TYR A 94 9.56 -2.29 -11.89
CA TYR A 94 8.80 -1.05 -11.76
C TYR A 94 7.64 -1.02 -12.76
N GLY A 95 6.56 -0.32 -12.43
CA GLY A 95 5.45 -0.09 -13.35
C GLY A 95 5.80 0.94 -14.41
N VAL A 96 5.34 0.74 -15.65
CA VAL A 96 5.45 1.72 -16.75
C VAL A 96 4.06 2.02 -17.32
N SER A 97 3.84 3.26 -17.74
CA SER A 97 2.67 3.61 -18.55
C SER A 97 2.82 3.05 -19.97
N VAL A 98 1.74 2.54 -20.54
CA VAL A 98 1.69 1.98 -21.90
C VAL A 98 0.57 2.64 -22.68
#